data_AF-A0A6V7LT14-F1
#
_entry.id   AF-A0A6V7LT14-F1
#
_cell.length_a   1.000
_cell.length_b   1.000
_cell.length_c   1.000
_cell.angle_alpha   90.00
_cell.angle_beta   90.00
_cell.angle_gamma   90.00
#
_symmetry.space_group_name_H-M   'P 1'
#
loop_
_entity.id
_entity.type
_entity.pdbx_description
1 polymer ?
#
loop_
_entity_poly.entity_id
_entity_poly.type
_entity_poly.pdbx_seq_one_letter_code
_entity_poly.pdbx_strand_id
1 'polypeptide(L)' 'SAHDGEVSAVKWSPVDRILATGGADRKVKLWDISK' A
#
# COMPACT_ATOMS: atom_id res chain seq x y z
N SER A 1 -4.58 2.93 10.94
CA SER A 1 -5.13 3.39 9.64
C SER A 1 -4.05 3.31 8.57
N ALA A 2 -4.36 2.81 7.38
CA ALA A 2 -3.39 2.72 6.28
C ALA A 2 -3.13 4.09 5.64
N HIS A 3 -4.14 4.94 5.45
CA HIS A 3 -4.02 6.29 4.89
C HIS A 3 -4.87 7.29 5.70
N ASP A 4 -4.57 8.58 5.56
CA ASP A 4 -5.40 9.68 6.10
C ASP A 4 -6.42 10.15 5.06
N GLY A 5 -7.30 9.21 4.68
CA GLY A 5 -8.25 9.36 3.58
C GLY A 5 -8.57 8.02 2.92
N GLU A 6 -9.50 8.02 1.98
CA GLU A 6 -9.92 6.80 1.26
C GLU A 6 -8.74 6.14 0.53
N VAL A 7 -8.63 4.83 0.66
CA VAL A 7 -7.68 4.01 -0.12
C VAL A 7 -8.31 3.74 -1.48
N SER A 8 -7.68 4.23 -2.54
CA SER A 8 -8.19 4.11 -3.90
C SER A 8 -7.50 3.01 -4.73
N ALA A 9 -6.36 2.47 -4.24
CA ALA A 9 -5.61 1.43 -4.93
C ALA A 9 -4.90 0.48 -3.96
N VAL A 10 -4.89 -0.81 -4.31
CA VAL A 10 -4.16 -1.87 -3.61
C VAL A 10 -3.58 -2.85 -4.64
N LYS A 11 -2.27 -3.14 -4.55
CA LYS A 11 -1.59 -4.11 -5.43
C LYS A 11 -0.49 -4.87 -4.70
N TRP A 12 -0.51 -6.19 -4.83
CA TRP A 12 0.61 -7.05 -4.45
C TRP A 12 1.72 -6.96 -5.49
N SER A 13 2.98 -6.97 -5.02
CA SER A 13 4.11 -7.27 -5.90
C SER A 13 3.99 -8.72 -6.41
N PRO A 14 4.21 -8.97 -7.71
CA PRO A 14 4.15 -10.32 -8.26
C PRO A 14 5.41 -11.15 -7.95
N VAL A 15 6.47 -10.53 -7.44
CA VAL A 15 7.79 -11.14 -7.22
C VAL A 15 8.25 -11.07 -5.78
N ASP A 16 7.97 -9.96 -5.10
CA ASP A 16 8.38 -9.73 -3.72
C ASP A 16 7.20 -9.85 -2.76
N ARG A 17 7.48 -10.05 -1.46
CA ARG A 17 6.46 -10.01 -0.39
C ARG A 17 6.09 -8.57 0.00
N ILE A 18 5.87 -7.71 -0.99
CA ILE A 18 5.53 -6.30 -0.82
C ILE A 18 4.07 -6.06 -1.22
N LEU A 19 3.35 -5.30 -0.40
CA LEU A 19 2.05 -4.73 -0.74
C LEU A 19 2.20 -3.22 -0.97
N ALA A 20 1.62 -2.69 -2.04
CA ALA A 20 1.51 -1.26 -2.28
C ALA A 20 0.06 -0.80 -2.07
N THR A 21 -0.12 0.30 -1.34
CA THR A 21 -1.41 0.98 -1.15
C THR A 21 -1.31 2.45 -1.50
N GLY A 22 -2.33 3.01 -2.15
CA GLY A 22 -2.44 4.43 -2.48
C GLY A 22 -3.76 5.03 -1.98
N GLY A 23 -3.73 6.29 -1.53
CA GLY A 23 -4.92 6.93 -0.95
C GLY A 23 -5.04 8.43 -1.22
N ALA A 24 -6.19 8.99 -0.84
CA ALA A 24 -6.54 10.41 -0.99
C ALA A 24 -5.62 11.36 -0.21
N ASP A 25 -4.85 10.83 0.75
CA ASP A 25 -3.79 11.57 1.46
C ASP A 25 -2.56 11.89 0.58
N ARG A 26 -2.61 11.53 -0.71
CA ARG A 26 -1.56 11.72 -1.72
C ARG A 26 -0.28 10.96 -1.40
N LYS A 27 -0.38 9.85 -0.68
CA LYS A 27 0.74 8.96 -0.37
C LYS A 27 0.58 7.61 -1.04
N VAL A 28 1.73 7.00 -1.34
CA VAL A 28 1.86 5.57 -1.59
C VAL A 28 2.62 4.97 -0.42
N LYS A 29 2.11 3.90 0.17
CA LYS A 29 2.78 3.16 1.24
C LYS A 29 3.15 1.76 0.75
N LEU A 30 4.37 1.35 1.06
CA LEU A 30 4.88 0.00 0.82
C LEU A 30 4.96 -0.75 2.13
N TRP A 31 4.43 -1.97 2.14
CA TRP A 31 4.40 -2.84 3.31
C TRP A 31 5.20 -4.09 2.98
N ASP A 32 6.29 -4.30 3.71
CA ASP A 32 7.04 -5.55 3.66
C ASP A 32 6.38 -6.57 4.59
N ILE A 33 5.86 -7.65 4.00
CA ILE A 33 5.12 -8.71 4.69
C ILE A 33 6.03 -9.89 5.04
N SER A 34 7.34 -9.82 4.79
CA SER A 34 8.26 -10.88 5.21
C SER A 34 8.69 -10.80 6.68
N LYS A 35 8.06 -9.95 7.48
CA LYS A 35 8.34 -9.78 8.92
C LYS A 35 7.29 -10.46 9.79
#